data_AF-A0A430REV6-F1
#
_entry.id   AF-A0A430REV6-F1
#
_cell.length_a   1.000
_cell.length_b   1.000
_cell.length_c   1.000
_cell.angle_alpha   90.00
_cell.angle_beta   90.00
_cell.angle_gamma   90.00
#
_symmetry.space_group_name_H-M   'P 1'
#
loop_
_entity.id
_entity.type
_entity.pdbx_description
1 polymer ?
#
loop_
_entity_poly.entity_id
_entity_poly.type
_entity_poly.pdbx_seq_one_letter_code
_entity_poly.pdbx_strand_id
1 'polypeptide(L)'
;MDSSPLFPCRGGTGEAYTPLNAAGGEAHRGHSAAYMELIAHGLRLLFPFRLSRRLLADIPGTPADLDTDDAAGYTGPNEVRKLTTPMTDTATPAIADLQALGFSQYEAKAYLALLRGGRQKGYEVAKESGVPRSMVYQALERLVARGAAYRTEDKEGVFYGAVPPEELLSRYERDLVRKIARARESLSRIGPERPAEAIWRVRGPERTVGEAQTLVEQAHRALTLSLWQEQLDILQDALLEARRRGVRIRLVLFGNRADPELGKIYYHHFVDPRVVEGRLRARLFVVVRDHEEVVVGNLVGEGESWAVRTRDPALVLVAEEYVRHDVVLAEMTLAYGVDKLTALWTGREDLRQMVTGEEVYGAP
;
A
#
# COMPACT_ATOMS: atom_id res chain seq x y z
N MET A 1 -54.87 8.75 -42.17
CA MET A 1 -54.16 10.04 -42.15
C MET A 1 -53.10 9.94 -41.06
N ASP A 2 -52.16 9.01 -41.18
CA ASP A 2 -51.01 9.00 -42.12
C ASP A 2 -49.94 10.00 -41.67
N SER A 3 -48.65 9.67 -41.60
CA SER A 3 -47.94 8.59 -42.31
C SER A 3 -46.76 7.99 -41.51
N SER A 4 -46.35 6.78 -41.89
CA SER A 4 -45.10 6.09 -41.48
C SER A 4 -43.97 6.36 -42.51
N PRO A 5 -42.83 5.64 -42.51
CA PRO A 5 -41.77 5.48 -41.50
C PRO A 5 -40.36 5.81 -42.07
N LEU A 6 -39.26 5.66 -41.30
CA LEU A 6 -37.94 5.21 -41.80
C LEU A 6 -36.96 4.85 -40.64
N PHE A 7 -36.32 3.68 -40.75
CA PHE A 7 -35.21 3.13 -39.90
C PHE A 7 -33.83 3.45 -40.54
N PRO A 8 -32.62 3.04 -40.03
CA PRO A 8 -32.29 2.18 -38.86
C PRO A 8 -31.11 2.59 -37.92
N CYS A 9 -31.15 2.03 -36.69
CA CYS A 9 -30.06 1.44 -35.86
C CYS A 9 -28.67 2.11 -35.65
N ARG A 10 -28.30 2.40 -34.39
CA ARG A 10 -27.49 1.51 -33.50
C ARG A 10 -27.15 2.13 -32.12
N GLY A 11 -27.28 1.35 -31.05
CA GLY A 11 -26.39 1.39 -29.87
C GLY A 11 -26.92 1.94 -28.53
N GLY A 12 -27.08 1.06 -27.54
CA GLY A 12 -26.63 1.35 -26.15
C GLY A 12 -27.66 1.78 -25.10
N THR A 13 -28.46 0.84 -24.59
CA THR A 13 -28.94 0.76 -23.18
C THR A 13 -28.98 -0.73 -22.83
N GLY A 14 -28.80 -1.22 -21.60
CA GLY A 14 -28.78 -0.57 -20.29
C GLY A 14 -29.43 -1.56 -19.31
N GLU A 15 -28.67 -2.55 -18.83
CA GLU A 15 -29.22 -3.62 -17.99
C GLU A 15 -28.98 -3.37 -16.50
N ALA A 16 -30.10 -3.35 -15.75
CA ALA A 16 -30.11 -3.22 -14.30
C ALA A 16 -29.67 -4.54 -13.64
N TYR A 17 -28.93 -4.41 -12.54
CA TYR A 17 -28.47 -5.54 -11.74
C TYR A 17 -29.67 -6.26 -11.10
N THR A 18 -29.91 -7.51 -11.51
CA THR A 18 -31.01 -8.33 -11.00
C THR A 18 -30.51 -9.21 -9.84
N PRO A 19 -31.16 -9.21 -8.66
CA PRO A 19 -30.74 -10.08 -7.56
C PRO A 19 -31.09 -11.54 -7.89
N LEU A 20 -30.10 -12.43 -7.87
CA LEU A 20 -30.34 -13.85 -8.14
C LEU A 20 -31.04 -14.51 -6.94
N ASN A 21 -32.18 -15.13 -7.22
CA ASN A 21 -33.12 -15.59 -6.20
C ASN A 21 -32.66 -16.80 -5.39
N ALA A 22 -33.21 -16.82 -4.18
CA ALA A 22 -33.45 -17.97 -3.31
C ALA A 22 -33.52 -19.36 -4.00
N ALA A 23 -32.52 -20.19 -3.71
CA ALA A 23 -32.63 -21.66 -3.67
C ALA A 23 -31.66 -22.19 -2.61
N GLY A 24 -32.16 -22.88 -1.58
CA GLY A 24 -31.34 -23.35 -0.44
C GLY A 24 -31.96 -23.18 0.96
N GLY A 25 -33.18 -22.66 1.05
CA GLY A 25 -33.92 -22.62 2.31
C GLY A 25 -34.53 -23.97 2.69
N GLU A 26 -33.76 -24.84 3.36
CA GLU A 26 -34.33 -25.78 4.38
C GLU A 26 -33.28 -26.48 5.27
N ALA A 27 -32.03 -26.65 4.84
CA ALA A 27 -31.03 -27.43 5.59
C ALA A 27 -30.41 -26.75 6.84
N HIS A 28 -30.58 -25.43 7.03
CA HIS A 28 -29.80 -24.67 8.02
C HIS A 28 -30.47 -24.36 9.37
N ARG A 29 -31.72 -24.78 9.61
CA ARG A 29 -32.40 -24.49 10.90
C ARG A 29 -31.85 -25.26 12.10
N GLY A 30 -31.12 -26.36 11.90
CA GLY A 30 -30.57 -27.21 12.98
C GLY A 30 -29.28 -26.69 13.62
N HIS A 31 -28.42 -25.99 12.87
CA HIS A 31 -27.07 -25.63 13.35
C HIS A 31 -26.96 -24.22 13.96
N SER A 32 -27.96 -23.35 13.75
CA SER A 32 -27.96 -21.98 14.28
C SER A 32 -27.97 -21.93 15.81
N ALA A 33 -28.75 -22.79 16.48
CA ALA A 33 -28.86 -22.78 17.94
C ALA A 33 -27.54 -23.13 18.64
N ALA A 34 -26.87 -24.21 18.22
CA ALA A 34 -25.61 -24.64 18.83
C ALA A 34 -24.45 -23.64 18.59
N TYR A 35 -24.42 -23.02 17.41
CA TYR A 35 -23.41 -21.99 17.08
C TYR A 35 -23.63 -20.70 17.90
N MET A 36 -24.88 -20.27 18.05
CA MET A 36 -25.24 -19.13 18.89
C MET A 36 -25.06 -19.42 20.38
N GLU A 37 -25.25 -20.65 20.85
CA GLU A 37 -24.89 -21.04 22.22
C GLU A 37 -23.37 -20.99 22.44
N LEU A 38 -22.54 -21.41 21.48
CA LEU A 38 -21.08 -21.33 21.61
C LEU A 38 -20.61 -19.86 21.75
N ILE A 39 -21.17 -18.96 20.93
CA ILE A 39 -20.90 -17.52 21.00
C ILE A 39 -21.41 -16.93 22.33
N ALA A 40 -22.61 -17.30 22.77
CA ALA A 40 -23.15 -16.87 24.06
C ALA A 40 -22.38 -17.43 25.27
N HIS A 41 -21.76 -18.61 25.15
CA HIS A 41 -20.92 -19.19 26.19
C HIS A 41 -19.57 -18.47 26.28
N GLY A 42 -18.95 -18.15 25.13
CA GLY A 42 -17.74 -17.32 25.07
C GLY A 42 -17.95 -15.92 25.65
N LEU A 43 -19.06 -15.25 25.29
CA LEU A 43 -19.41 -13.93 25.83
C LEU A 43 -19.70 -13.96 27.34
N ARG A 44 -20.31 -15.05 27.86
CA ARG A 44 -20.55 -15.23 29.31
C ARG A 44 -19.27 -15.43 30.14
N LEU A 45 -18.19 -15.93 29.54
CA LEU A 45 -16.90 -16.09 30.21
C LEU A 45 -16.13 -14.75 30.30
N LEU A 46 -16.41 -13.80 29.40
CA LEU A 46 -15.75 -12.50 29.34
C LEU A 46 -16.52 -11.37 30.07
N PHE A 47 -17.85 -11.48 30.23
CA PHE A 47 -18.67 -10.46 30.88
C PHE A 47 -19.71 -11.05 31.86
N PRO A 48 -19.44 -11.07 33.19
CA PRO A 48 -20.34 -11.67 34.18
C PRO A 48 -21.42 -10.69 34.66
N PHE A 49 -22.23 -10.12 33.76
CA PHE A 49 -23.41 -9.31 34.12
C PHE A 49 -24.70 -9.84 33.50
N ARG A 50 -25.74 -9.98 34.35
CA ARG A 50 -27.07 -10.47 33.93
C ARG A 50 -27.85 -9.37 33.20
N LEU A 51 -27.98 -9.49 31.88
CA LEU A 51 -29.02 -8.78 31.13
C LEU A 51 -30.31 -9.61 31.08
N SER A 52 -31.40 -9.00 31.53
CA SER A 52 -32.75 -9.59 31.56
C SER A 52 -33.45 -9.47 30.20
N ARG A 53 -34.32 -10.44 29.88
CA ARG A 53 -35.18 -10.38 28.67
C ARG A 53 -36.26 -9.31 28.83
N ARG A 54 -36.43 -8.47 27.80
CA ARG A 54 -37.62 -7.72 27.29
C ARG A 54 -37.07 -6.55 26.43
N LEU A 55 -37.68 -6.10 25.33
CA LEU A 55 -38.94 -6.44 24.66
C LEU A 55 -38.79 -6.27 23.13
N LEU A 56 -39.65 -6.92 22.34
CA LEU A 56 -39.96 -6.61 20.93
C LEU A 56 -41.27 -5.79 20.88
N ALA A 57 -41.57 -5.18 19.73
CA ALA A 57 -42.65 -4.20 19.46
C ALA A 57 -42.26 -2.75 19.87
N ASP A 58 -42.64 -1.69 19.13
CA ASP A 58 -43.69 -1.53 18.10
C ASP A 58 -43.19 -0.95 16.75
N ILE A 59 -44.02 -1.04 15.70
CA ILE A 59 -43.86 -0.33 14.41
C ILE A 59 -45.20 0.33 14.01
N PRO A 60 -45.21 1.66 13.89
CA PRO A 60 -45.78 2.39 12.75
C PRO A 60 -44.75 3.45 12.23
N GLY A 61 -44.79 4.02 11.02
CA GLY A 61 -45.76 4.05 9.94
C GLY A 61 -45.61 5.40 9.19
N THR A 62 -45.26 5.38 7.90
CA THR A 62 -45.16 6.57 6.99
C THR A 62 -46.55 7.13 6.61
N PRO A 63 -46.73 8.31 5.94
CA PRO A 63 -45.84 9.08 5.02
C PRO A 63 -45.48 10.49 5.59
N ALA A 64 -45.14 11.60 4.88
CA ALA A 64 -45.18 11.99 3.46
C ALA A 64 -44.19 13.16 3.11
N ASP A 65 -44.26 13.63 1.84
CA ASP A 65 -43.87 14.94 1.26
C ASP A 65 -42.40 15.45 1.40
N LEU A 66 -41.60 15.71 0.35
CA LEU A 66 -41.71 16.52 -0.89
C LEU A 66 -41.32 18.01 -0.71
N ASP A 67 -40.14 18.36 -1.25
CA ASP A 67 -39.75 19.60 -1.97
C ASP A 67 -38.21 19.51 -2.22
N THR A 68 -37.71 19.29 -3.45
CA THR A 68 -37.48 20.20 -4.60
C THR A 68 -36.26 21.14 -4.47
N ASP A 69 -35.44 21.14 -5.54
CA ASP A 69 -34.37 22.07 -5.93
C ASP A 69 -33.18 22.23 -4.94
N ASP A 70 -31.92 22.13 -5.35
CA ASP A 70 -31.35 22.85 -6.49
C ASP A 70 -30.17 22.10 -7.17
N ALA A 71 -30.01 22.32 -8.48
CA ALA A 71 -28.93 21.74 -9.27
C ALA A 71 -28.13 22.80 -10.06
N ALA A 72 -26.89 23.04 -9.63
CA ALA A 72 -25.87 23.72 -10.40
C ALA A 72 -24.49 23.17 -10.02
N GLY A 73 -23.54 22.91 -10.91
CA GLY A 73 -23.55 23.01 -12.36
C GLY A 73 -22.10 23.05 -12.85
N TYR A 74 -21.63 21.99 -13.52
CA TYR A 74 -20.24 21.91 -13.99
C TYR A 74 -20.15 21.37 -15.42
N THR A 75 -19.78 22.25 -16.33
CA THR A 75 -19.35 21.96 -17.70
C THR A 75 -17.82 21.98 -17.79
N GLY A 76 -17.24 20.96 -18.42
CA GLY A 76 -15.94 21.08 -19.09
C GLY A 76 -16.13 21.28 -20.60
N PRO A 77 -15.10 21.06 -21.45
CA PRO A 77 -13.70 20.78 -21.12
C PRO A 77 -12.69 21.55 -22.02
N ASN A 78 -11.42 21.09 -22.01
CA ASN A 78 -10.31 21.36 -22.96
C ASN A 78 -9.45 22.62 -22.78
N GLU A 79 -8.15 22.39 -22.50
CA GLU A 79 -7.10 22.80 -23.44
C GLU A 79 -5.86 21.89 -23.30
N VAL A 80 -5.49 21.18 -24.38
CA VAL A 80 -4.29 20.31 -24.41
C VAL A 80 -3.14 21.06 -25.06
N ARG A 81 -2.33 21.74 -24.25
CA ARG A 81 -1.20 22.53 -24.74
C ARG A 81 0.02 21.65 -25.01
N LYS A 82 0.29 21.37 -26.28
CA LYS A 82 1.53 20.71 -26.74
C LYS A 82 2.75 21.55 -26.35
N LEU A 83 3.63 21.00 -25.52
CA LEU A 83 4.95 21.57 -25.24
C LEU A 83 6.02 20.80 -26.02
N THR A 84 6.65 21.48 -26.96
CA THR A 84 7.74 20.95 -27.78
C THR A 84 9.07 21.17 -27.06
N THR A 85 9.69 20.10 -26.55
CA THR A 85 10.97 20.20 -25.83
C THR A 85 12.18 20.14 -26.79
N PRO A 86 13.19 21.02 -26.66
CA PRO A 86 14.42 20.95 -27.45
C PRO A 86 15.34 19.79 -27.02
N MET A 87 15.99 19.14 -27.98
CA MET A 87 16.71 17.86 -27.83
C MET A 87 18.11 17.93 -27.16
N THR A 88 18.34 18.78 -26.16
CA THR A 88 19.72 19.06 -25.67
C THR A 88 20.09 18.42 -24.33
N ASP A 89 19.17 17.79 -23.59
CA ASP A 89 19.40 17.44 -22.16
C ASP A 89 19.30 15.95 -21.79
N THR A 90 19.56 15.02 -22.73
CA THR A 90 19.65 13.58 -22.40
C THR A 90 20.94 13.21 -21.66
N ALA A 91 21.95 14.09 -21.65
CA ALA A 91 23.25 13.82 -21.06
C ALA A 91 23.29 14.05 -19.53
N THR A 92 22.51 15.02 -19.02
CA THR A 92 22.53 15.39 -17.61
C THR A 92 21.91 14.31 -16.70
N PRO A 93 20.74 13.70 -17.04
CA PRO A 93 20.19 12.57 -16.29
C PRO A 93 21.17 11.39 -16.26
N ALA A 94 21.70 10.98 -17.42
CA ALA A 94 22.61 9.84 -17.52
C ALA A 94 23.91 10.01 -16.70
N ILE A 95 24.40 11.25 -16.52
CA ILE A 95 25.52 11.52 -15.61
C ILE A 95 25.09 11.31 -14.16
N ALA A 96 23.93 11.81 -13.74
CA ALA A 96 23.42 11.65 -12.38
C ALA A 96 23.16 10.17 -12.04
N ASP A 97 22.58 9.40 -12.97
CA ASP A 97 22.32 7.97 -12.82
C ASP A 97 23.63 7.18 -12.62
N LEU A 98 24.65 7.46 -13.45
CA LEU A 98 25.98 6.87 -13.29
C LEU A 98 26.64 7.29 -11.96
N GLN A 99 26.44 8.53 -11.50
CA GLN A 99 26.93 8.97 -10.19
C GLN A 99 26.23 8.23 -9.03
N ALA A 100 24.93 7.92 -9.13
CA ALA A 100 24.23 7.09 -8.17
C ALA A 100 24.78 5.64 -8.14
N LEU A 101 25.27 5.12 -9.26
CA LEU A 101 26.02 3.87 -9.37
C LEU A 101 27.50 3.99 -8.93
N GLY A 102 27.90 5.12 -8.34
CA GLY A 102 29.23 5.34 -7.78
C GLY A 102 30.32 5.63 -8.82
N PHE A 103 29.98 6.22 -9.97
CA PHE A 103 30.94 6.80 -10.90
C PHE A 103 31.29 8.23 -10.47
N SER A 104 32.54 8.67 -10.65
CA SER A 104 32.84 10.10 -10.56
C SER A 104 32.26 10.86 -11.76
N GLN A 105 32.06 12.17 -11.63
CA GLN A 105 31.55 12.99 -12.74
C GLN A 105 32.43 12.91 -13.99
N TYR A 106 33.76 12.74 -13.83
CA TYR A 106 34.70 12.56 -14.93
C TYR A 106 34.62 11.16 -15.55
N GLU A 107 34.41 10.12 -14.76
CA GLU A 107 34.16 8.76 -15.27
C GLU A 107 32.86 8.69 -16.06
N ALA A 108 31.77 9.29 -15.55
CA ALA A 108 30.49 9.34 -16.24
C ALA A 108 30.61 10.06 -17.59
N LYS A 109 31.26 11.23 -17.63
CA LYS A 109 31.52 11.98 -18.88
C LYS A 109 32.41 11.20 -19.86
N ALA A 110 33.47 10.55 -19.38
CA ALA A 110 34.36 9.76 -20.23
C ALA A 110 33.66 8.50 -20.79
N TYR A 111 32.83 7.82 -20.00
CA TYR A 111 32.04 6.67 -20.44
C TYR A 111 30.99 7.08 -21.49
N LEU A 112 30.29 8.20 -21.29
CA LEU A 112 29.34 8.71 -22.28
C LEU A 112 30.01 9.14 -23.60
N ALA A 113 31.24 9.67 -23.57
CA ALA A 113 32.01 9.93 -24.77
C ALA A 113 32.40 8.62 -25.50
N LEU A 114 32.89 7.62 -24.77
CA LEU A 114 33.18 6.30 -25.35
C LEU A 114 31.95 5.59 -25.93
N LEU A 115 30.75 5.79 -25.37
CA LEU A 115 29.51 5.27 -25.94
C LEU A 115 29.09 5.98 -27.24
N ARG A 116 29.47 7.24 -27.43
CA ARG A 116 29.10 8.05 -28.60
C ARG A 116 30.10 7.92 -29.75
N GLY A 117 31.39 8.15 -29.48
CA GLY A 117 32.46 8.04 -30.48
C GLY A 117 33.08 6.64 -30.60
N GLY A 118 32.65 5.66 -29.79
CA GLY A 118 33.12 4.28 -29.87
C GLY A 118 34.57 4.10 -29.40
N ARG A 119 35.35 3.30 -30.15
CA ARG A 119 36.76 3.00 -29.85
C ARG A 119 37.64 4.21 -30.18
N GLN A 120 38.19 4.86 -29.16
CA GLN A 120 38.89 6.16 -29.27
C GLN A 120 40.21 6.19 -28.50
N LYS A 121 41.14 7.06 -28.91
CA LYS A 121 42.38 7.35 -28.15
C LYS A 121 42.07 8.29 -26.98
N GLY A 122 42.85 8.22 -25.90
CA GLY A 122 42.57 8.99 -24.68
C GLY A 122 42.47 10.52 -24.85
N TYR A 123 43.19 11.11 -25.81
CA TYR A 123 43.07 12.54 -26.11
C TYR A 123 41.78 12.91 -26.84
N GLU A 124 41.15 11.97 -27.54
CA GLU A 124 39.89 12.11 -28.27
C GLU A 124 38.74 12.09 -27.27
N VAL A 125 38.78 11.12 -26.33
CA VAL A 125 37.87 11.08 -25.18
C VAL A 125 37.93 12.37 -24.37
N ALA A 126 39.11 12.97 -24.11
CA ALA A 126 39.18 14.27 -23.43
C ALA A 126 38.48 15.39 -24.21
N LYS A 127 38.63 15.40 -25.54
CA LYS A 127 38.02 16.41 -26.41
C LYS A 127 36.50 16.27 -26.45
N GLU A 128 35.98 15.06 -26.54
CA GLU A 128 34.53 14.79 -26.61
C GLU A 128 33.83 14.91 -25.24
N SER A 129 34.44 14.40 -24.17
CA SER A 129 33.86 14.43 -22.81
C SER A 129 33.95 15.79 -22.10
N GLY A 130 34.80 16.69 -22.60
CA GLY A 130 35.15 17.94 -21.92
C GLY A 130 35.92 17.74 -20.61
N VAL A 131 36.42 16.53 -20.33
CA VAL A 131 37.24 16.23 -19.15
C VAL A 131 38.68 16.69 -19.40
N PRO A 132 39.32 17.43 -18.48
CA PRO A 132 40.71 17.86 -18.62
C PRO A 132 41.66 16.68 -18.90
N ARG A 133 42.63 16.86 -19.81
CA ARG A 133 43.57 15.79 -20.22
C ARG A 133 44.32 15.14 -19.05
N SER A 134 44.63 15.90 -18.00
CA SER A 134 45.25 15.37 -16.77
C SER A 134 44.34 14.39 -16.01
N MET A 135 43.02 14.55 -16.12
CA MET A 135 42.04 13.73 -15.41
C MET A 135 41.45 12.62 -16.29
N VAL A 136 41.41 12.77 -17.62
CA VAL A 136 40.78 11.79 -18.51
C VAL A 136 41.44 10.40 -18.43
N TYR A 137 42.77 10.35 -18.38
CA TYR A 137 43.49 9.07 -18.32
C TYR A 137 43.23 8.36 -16.99
N GLN A 138 43.20 9.11 -15.87
CA GLN A 138 42.81 8.55 -14.57
C GLN A 138 41.36 8.04 -14.56
N ALA A 139 40.43 8.77 -15.21
CA ALA A 139 39.05 8.32 -15.36
C ALA A 139 38.95 7.05 -16.22
N LEU A 140 39.69 6.98 -17.34
CA LEU A 140 39.73 5.81 -18.23
C LEU A 140 40.30 4.57 -17.52
N GLU A 141 41.40 4.70 -16.78
CA GLU A 141 41.95 3.58 -15.99
C GLU A 141 40.97 3.12 -14.90
N ARG A 142 40.23 4.03 -14.25
CA ARG A 142 39.15 3.65 -13.31
C ARG A 142 37.99 2.94 -14.01
N LEU A 143 37.59 3.40 -15.20
CA LEU A 143 36.55 2.76 -16.02
C LEU A 143 36.97 1.34 -16.44
N VAL A 144 38.24 1.14 -16.80
CA VAL A 144 38.78 -0.20 -17.12
C VAL A 144 38.84 -1.07 -15.87
N ALA A 145 39.38 -0.58 -14.75
CA ALA A 145 39.48 -1.33 -13.49
C ALA A 145 38.11 -1.77 -12.92
N ARG A 146 37.04 -1.01 -13.19
CA ARG A 146 35.66 -1.37 -12.80
C ARG A 146 34.85 -2.08 -13.89
N GLY A 147 35.47 -2.44 -15.02
CA GLY A 147 34.83 -3.19 -16.10
C GLY A 147 33.78 -2.41 -16.90
N ALA A 148 33.82 -1.08 -16.88
CA ALA A 148 32.96 -0.19 -17.67
C ALA A 148 33.60 0.21 -19.02
N ALA A 149 34.91 0.05 -19.16
CA ALA A 149 35.62 0.22 -20.43
C ALA A 149 36.63 -0.90 -20.64
N TYR A 150 37.10 -1.07 -21.88
CA TYR A 150 38.21 -1.94 -22.23
C TYR A 150 39.34 -1.12 -22.85
N ARG A 151 40.60 -1.48 -22.52
CA ARG A 151 41.81 -0.93 -23.13
C ARG A 151 42.33 -1.92 -24.18
N THR A 152 42.61 -1.42 -25.38
CA THR A 152 43.24 -2.17 -26.49
C THR A 152 44.47 -1.44 -26.96
N GLU A 153 45.46 -2.17 -27.46
CA GLU A 153 46.73 -1.61 -27.91
C GLU A 153 47.14 -2.28 -29.22
N ASP A 154 47.44 -1.47 -30.22
CA ASP A 154 47.87 -1.92 -31.55
C ASP A 154 48.97 -0.99 -32.10
N LYS A 155 49.33 -1.15 -33.38
CA LYS A 155 50.40 -0.37 -34.03
C LYS A 155 50.14 1.14 -34.08
N GLU A 156 48.89 1.58 -33.96
CA GLU A 156 48.50 2.99 -33.96
C GLU A 156 48.40 3.59 -32.54
N GLY A 157 48.57 2.76 -31.51
CA GLY A 157 48.66 3.16 -30.11
C GLY A 157 47.59 2.55 -29.21
N VAL A 158 47.27 3.27 -28.13
CA VAL A 158 46.33 2.83 -27.09
C VAL A 158 44.94 3.41 -27.34
N PHE A 159 43.95 2.54 -27.41
CA PHE A 159 42.55 2.87 -27.59
C PHE A 159 41.69 2.32 -26.45
N TYR A 160 40.64 3.05 -26.11
CA TYR A 160 39.64 2.68 -25.12
C TYR A 160 38.29 2.54 -25.81
N GLY A 161 37.45 1.64 -25.34
CA GLY A 161 36.05 1.51 -25.77
C GLY A 161 35.14 1.24 -24.58
N ALA A 162 33.88 1.68 -24.67
CA ALA A 162 32.88 1.43 -23.64
C ALA A 162 32.42 -0.04 -23.66
N VAL A 163 32.22 -0.63 -22.49
CA VAL A 163 31.38 -1.84 -22.36
C VAL A 163 29.92 -1.41 -22.57
N PRO A 164 29.11 -2.16 -23.33
CA PRO A 164 27.71 -1.81 -23.57
C PRO A 164 26.93 -1.59 -22.25
N PRO A 165 26.01 -0.61 -22.18
CA PRO A 165 25.33 -0.25 -20.93
C PRO A 165 24.59 -1.44 -20.30
N GLU A 166 23.86 -2.21 -21.10
CA GLU A 166 23.14 -3.39 -20.62
C GLU A 166 24.07 -4.42 -19.97
N GLU A 167 25.20 -4.72 -20.61
CA GLU A 167 26.19 -5.65 -20.05
C GLU A 167 26.82 -5.12 -18.75
N LEU A 168 27.13 -3.82 -18.70
CA LEU A 168 27.66 -3.15 -17.51
C LEU A 168 26.67 -3.18 -16.34
N LEU A 169 25.41 -2.81 -16.59
CA LEU A 169 24.33 -2.76 -15.59
C LEU A 169 23.99 -4.17 -15.09
N SER A 170 23.79 -5.14 -16.00
CA SER A 170 23.59 -6.55 -15.67
C SER A 170 24.76 -7.16 -14.87
N ARG A 171 25.99 -6.68 -15.01
CA ARG A 171 27.13 -7.08 -14.15
C ARG A 171 27.06 -6.42 -12.78
N TYR A 172 26.77 -5.12 -12.74
CA TYR A 172 26.65 -4.33 -11.50
C TYR A 172 25.55 -4.85 -10.58
N GLU A 173 24.37 -5.17 -11.12
CA GLU A 173 23.25 -5.72 -10.36
C GLU A 173 23.64 -7.03 -9.67
N ARG A 174 24.20 -7.99 -10.43
CA ARG A 174 24.64 -9.29 -9.90
C ARG A 174 25.70 -9.13 -8.80
N ASP A 175 26.64 -8.21 -8.96
CA ASP A 175 27.66 -7.94 -7.95
C ASP A 175 27.11 -7.20 -6.72
N LEU A 176 26.12 -6.32 -6.88
CA LEU A 176 25.41 -5.67 -5.78
C LEU A 176 24.63 -6.70 -4.97
N VAL A 177 23.86 -7.57 -5.62
CA VAL A 177 23.12 -8.68 -4.98
C VAL A 177 24.07 -9.59 -4.19
N ARG A 178 25.22 -9.97 -4.76
CA ARG A 178 26.26 -10.75 -4.06
C ARG A 178 26.84 -10.02 -2.85
N LYS A 179 27.15 -8.72 -2.97
CA LYS A 179 27.66 -7.89 -1.87
C LYS A 179 26.64 -7.78 -0.73
N ILE A 180 25.36 -7.57 -1.06
CA ILE A 180 24.25 -7.53 -0.09
C ILE A 180 24.09 -8.89 0.60
N ALA A 181 24.12 -10.00 -0.14
CA ALA A 181 24.04 -11.35 0.43
C ALA A 181 25.19 -11.64 1.42
N ARG A 182 26.44 -11.33 1.01
CA ARG A 182 27.62 -11.48 1.88
C ARG A 182 27.55 -10.59 3.11
N ALA A 183 27.13 -9.33 2.96
CA ALA A 183 26.95 -8.40 4.07
C ALA A 183 25.89 -8.90 5.06
N ARG A 184 24.76 -9.41 4.55
CA ARG A 184 23.70 -10.03 5.36
C ARG A 184 24.22 -11.21 6.19
N GLU A 185 25.02 -12.10 5.59
CA GLU A 185 25.66 -13.23 6.28
C GLU A 185 26.67 -12.76 7.34
N SER A 186 27.54 -11.80 7.02
CA SER A 186 28.55 -11.32 7.98
C SER A 186 27.94 -10.57 9.15
N LEU A 187 26.91 -9.75 8.91
CA LEU A 187 26.28 -8.92 9.93
C LEU A 187 25.30 -9.71 10.82
N SER A 188 24.67 -10.76 10.31
CA SER A 188 23.78 -11.63 11.11
C SER A 188 24.52 -12.33 12.26
N ARG A 189 25.84 -12.51 12.14
CA ARG A 189 26.72 -13.10 13.16
C ARG A 189 27.24 -12.11 14.22
N ILE A 190 26.99 -10.81 14.04
CA ILE A 190 27.56 -9.74 14.88
C ILE A 190 26.47 -9.07 15.75
N GLY A 191 25.21 -9.07 15.29
CA GLY A 191 24.11 -8.54 16.08
C GLY A 191 23.77 -9.43 17.28
N PRO A 192 23.30 -8.86 18.41
CA PRO A 192 22.67 -9.68 19.46
C PRO A 192 21.46 -10.41 18.89
N GLU A 193 21.11 -11.56 19.47
CA GLU A 193 19.77 -12.12 19.31
C GLU A 193 18.76 -11.02 19.63
N ARG A 194 17.94 -10.64 18.65
CA ARG A 194 17.05 -9.48 18.78
C ARG A 194 16.13 -9.73 19.97
N PRO A 195 16.11 -8.86 21.00
CA PRO A 195 15.16 -9.01 22.10
C PRO A 195 13.75 -9.06 21.53
N ALA A 196 12.96 -10.06 21.94
CA ALA A 196 11.57 -10.17 21.52
C ALA A 196 10.76 -8.93 21.92
N GLU A 197 11.12 -8.31 23.03
CA GLU A 197 10.46 -7.15 23.63
C GLU A 197 10.89 -5.79 23.03
N ALA A 198 11.74 -5.78 22.00
CA ALA A 198 12.21 -4.52 21.42
C ALA A 198 11.08 -3.77 20.68
N ILE A 199 11.00 -2.47 20.91
CA ILE A 199 10.06 -1.55 20.27
C ILE A 199 10.85 -0.61 19.34
N TRP A 200 10.60 -0.69 18.04
CA TRP A 200 11.27 0.12 17.02
C TRP A 200 10.33 1.21 16.50
N ARG A 201 10.69 2.48 16.72
CA ARG A 201 9.94 3.62 16.20
C ARG A 201 10.48 4.07 14.85
N VAL A 202 9.58 4.21 13.88
CA VAL A 202 9.86 4.65 12.51
C VAL A 202 9.11 5.96 12.25
N ARG A 203 9.68 6.81 11.39
CA ARG A 203 9.16 8.12 10.99
C ARG A 203 9.31 8.29 9.48
N GLY A 204 8.43 9.08 8.88
CA GLY A 204 8.36 9.32 7.44
C GLY A 204 7.46 8.31 6.73
N PRO A 205 6.66 8.72 5.73
CA PRO A 205 5.61 7.90 5.14
C PRO A 205 6.16 6.66 4.42
N GLU A 206 7.21 6.81 3.60
CA GLU A 206 7.81 5.72 2.81
C GLU A 206 8.38 4.62 3.73
N ARG A 207 9.06 5.03 4.80
CA ARG A 207 9.60 4.10 5.80
C ARG A 207 8.49 3.41 6.60
N THR A 208 7.44 4.14 6.92
CA THR A 208 6.28 3.64 7.67
C THR A 208 5.54 2.54 6.88
N VAL A 209 5.31 2.75 5.58
CA VAL A 209 4.75 1.72 4.69
C VAL A 209 5.75 0.59 4.42
N GLY A 210 7.04 0.91 4.28
CA GLY A 210 8.10 -0.08 4.06
C GLY A 210 8.21 -1.13 5.18
N GLU A 211 7.99 -0.77 6.45
CA GLU A 211 7.89 -1.74 7.54
C GLU A 211 6.66 -2.66 7.40
N ALA A 212 5.51 -2.10 7.00
CA ALA A 212 4.28 -2.87 6.76
C ALA A 212 4.47 -3.87 5.61
N GLN A 213 5.05 -3.43 4.49
CA GLN A 213 5.43 -4.29 3.37
C GLN A 213 6.41 -5.38 3.80
N THR A 214 7.43 -5.04 4.59
CA THR A 214 8.40 -6.01 5.12
C THR A 214 7.73 -7.13 5.93
N LEU A 215 6.69 -6.81 6.72
CA LEU A 215 5.93 -7.83 7.45
C LEU A 215 5.09 -8.73 6.52
N VAL A 216 4.45 -8.14 5.50
CA VAL A 216 3.66 -8.89 4.49
C VAL A 216 4.53 -9.85 3.67
N GLU A 217 5.72 -9.39 3.25
CA GLU A 217 6.68 -10.22 2.51
C GLU A 217 7.24 -11.37 3.35
N GLN A 218 7.47 -11.13 4.66
CA GLN A 218 7.98 -12.13 5.59
C GLN A 218 6.91 -13.10 6.13
N ALA A 219 5.64 -12.93 5.77
CA ALA A 219 4.56 -13.74 6.32
C ALA A 219 4.60 -15.20 5.82
N HIS A 220 4.41 -16.14 6.76
CA HIS A 220 4.49 -17.58 6.49
C HIS A 220 3.20 -18.37 6.75
N ARG A 221 2.30 -17.88 7.63
CA ARG A 221 1.09 -18.58 8.09
C ARG A 221 -0.16 -17.71 8.04
N ALA A 222 -0.07 -16.47 8.56
CA ALA A 222 -1.21 -15.58 8.66
C ALA A 222 -0.82 -14.09 8.64
N LEU A 223 -1.72 -13.27 8.10
CA LEU A 223 -1.72 -11.82 8.20
C LEU A 223 -3.07 -11.37 8.76
N THR A 224 -3.02 -10.57 9.83
CA THR A 224 -4.18 -9.87 10.39
C THR A 224 -3.94 -8.37 10.21
N LEU A 225 -4.82 -7.72 9.45
CA LEU A 225 -4.58 -6.40 8.86
C LEU A 225 -5.77 -5.47 9.11
N SER A 226 -5.48 -4.21 9.42
CA SER A 226 -6.41 -3.08 9.34
C SER A 226 -5.72 -1.97 8.54
N LEU A 227 -6.23 -1.70 7.34
CA LEU A 227 -5.62 -0.78 6.36
C LEU A 227 -6.65 0.24 5.86
N TRP A 228 -6.18 1.38 5.36
CA TRP A 228 -6.95 2.30 4.53
C TRP A 228 -6.68 2.00 3.05
N GLN A 229 -7.52 2.55 2.17
CA GLN A 229 -7.38 2.36 0.72
C GLN A 229 -5.96 2.67 0.21
N GLU A 230 -5.33 3.73 0.73
CA GLU A 230 -3.98 4.17 0.36
C GLU A 230 -2.90 3.13 0.69
N GLN A 231 -2.94 2.48 1.87
CA GLN A 231 -1.97 1.41 2.17
C GLN A 231 -2.30 0.12 1.43
N LEU A 232 -3.58 -0.18 1.19
CA LEU A 232 -3.95 -1.35 0.39
C LEU A 232 -3.43 -1.21 -1.05
N ASP A 233 -3.64 -0.06 -1.68
CA ASP A 233 -3.20 0.21 -3.06
C ASP A 233 -1.67 0.04 -3.22
N ILE A 234 -0.87 0.34 -2.18
CA ILE A 234 0.58 0.11 -2.17
C ILE A 234 0.95 -1.36 -1.88
N LEU A 235 0.24 -2.01 -0.94
CA LEU A 235 0.56 -3.35 -0.47
C LEU A 235 -0.07 -4.49 -1.29
N GLN A 236 -0.96 -4.18 -2.23
CA GLN A 236 -1.80 -5.16 -2.95
C GLN A 236 -0.98 -6.29 -3.59
N ASP A 237 0.07 -5.99 -4.35
CA ASP A 237 0.90 -7.00 -5.01
C ASP A 237 1.61 -7.92 -4.01
N ALA A 238 2.14 -7.35 -2.92
CA ALA A 238 2.80 -8.12 -1.86
C ALA A 238 1.80 -9.02 -1.09
N LEU A 239 0.56 -8.56 -0.91
CA LEU A 239 -0.54 -9.31 -0.30
C LEU A 239 -1.04 -10.45 -1.21
N LEU A 240 -1.19 -10.19 -2.52
CA LEU A 240 -1.50 -11.22 -3.51
C LEU A 240 -0.41 -12.30 -3.56
N GLU A 241 0.87 -11.90 -3.52
CA GLU A 241 1.96 -12.86 -3.46
C GLU A 241 1.98 -13.64 -2.13
N ALA A 242 1.68 -12.99 -0.99
CA ALA A 242 1.48 -13.70 0.28
C ALA A 242 0.33 -14.72 0.19
N ARG A 243 -0.77 -14.37 -0.48
CA ARG A 243 -1.89 -15.27 -0.73
C ARG A 243 -1.48 -16.48 -1.57
N ARG A 244 -0.68 -16.29 -2.63
CA ARG A 244 -0.11 -17.37 -3.47
C ARG A 244 0.83 -18.29 -2.68
N ARG A 245 1.60 -17.75 -1.73
CA ARG A 245 2.40 -18.54 -0.76
C ARG A 245 1.56 -19.33 0.26
N GLY A 246 0.22 -19.22 0.22
CA GLY A 246 -0.69 -19.93 1.12
C GLY A 246 -0.98 -19.20 2.44
N VAL A 247 -0.52 -17.95 2.60
CA VAL A 247 -0.77 -17.15 3.80
C VAL A 247 -2.27 -16.87 3.92
N ARG A 248 -2.82 -17.03 5.13
CA ARG A 248 -4.22 -16.68 5.43
C ARG A 248 -4.32 -15.18 5.73
N ILE A 249 -5.11 -14.45 4.95
CA ILE A 249 -5.30 -13.01 5.11
C ILE A 249 -6.64 -12.75 5.79
N ARG A 250 -6.63 -11.92 6.84
CA ARG A 250 -7.80 -11.27 7.43
C ARG A 250 -7.58 -9.76 7.32
N LEU A 251 -8.37 -9.09 6.50
CA LEU A 251 -8.24 -7.66 6.23
C LEU A 251 -9.51 -6.91 6.60
N VAL A 252 -9.39 -5.96 7.52
CA VAL A 252 -10.33 -4.84 7.69
C VAL A 252 -9.86 -3.71 6.80
N LEU A 253 -10.78 -3.11 6.04
CA LEU A 253 -10.46 -2.05 5.07
C LEU A 253 -11.31 -0.79 5.30
N PHE A 254 -10.63 0.31 5.58
CA PHE A 254 -11.15 1.69 5.52
C PHE A 254 -11.03 2.19 4.07
N GLY A 255 -11.94 1.72 3.23
CA GLY A 255 -11.92 1.92 1.78
C GLY A 255 -13.14 1.27 1.13
N ASN A 256 -13.18 1.22 -0.20
CA ASN A 256 -14.33 0.69 -0.94
C ASN A 256 -13.93 -0.26 -2.09
N ARG A 257 -12.63 -0.47 -2.33
CA ARG A 257 -12.12 -1.30 -3.42
C ARG A 257 -10.99 -2.19 -2.92
N ALA A 258 -11.08 -3.48 -3.23
CA ALA A 258 -9.98 -4.41 -3.06
C ALA A 258 -10.05 -5.51 -4.12
N ASP A 259 -8.90 -6.15 -4.36
CA ASP A 259 -8.82 -7.30 -5.26
C ASP A 259 -9.57 -8.52 -4.67
N PRO A 260 -10.54 -9.13 -5.40
CA PRO A 260 -11.23 -10.33 -4.96
C PRO A 260 -10.31 -11.53 -4.66
N GLU A 261 -9.12 -11.62 -5.28
CA GLU A 261 -8.17 -12.71 -5.04
C GLU A 261 -7.62 -12.73 -3.60
N LEU A 262 -7.62 -11.59 -2.91
CA LEU A 262 -7.19 -11.48 -1.50
C LEU A 262 -8.10 -12.28 -0.55
N GLY A 263 -9.33 -12.61 -0.94
CA GLY A 263 -10.28 -13.43 -0.19
C GLY A 263 -11.30 -12.59 0.60
N LYS A 264 -11.66 -13.03 1.82
CA LYS A 264 -12.69 -12.33 2.61
C LYS A 264 -12.13 -11.06 3.25
N ILE A 265 -12.67 -9.93 2.82
CA ILE A 265 -12.34 -8.58 3.27
C ILE A 265 -13.55 -8.00 4.02
N TYR A 266 -13.27 -7.32 5.13
CA TYR A 266 -14.27 -6.72 6.01
C TYR A 266 -14.21 -5.21 5.83
N TYR A 267 -15.15 -4.65 5.07
CA TYR A 267 -15.21 -3.21 4.82
C TYR A 267 -15.73 -2.48 6.06
N HIS A 268 -14.96 -1.51 6.57
CA HIS A 268 -15.30 -0.76 7.78
C HIS A 268 -16.28 0.38 7.45
N HIS A 269 -17.53 0.03 7.16
CA HIS A 269 -18.62 0.97 6.85
C HIS A 269 -19.41 1.45 8.10
N PHE A 270 -18.93 1.17 9.32
CA PHE A 270 -19.64 1.47 10.56
C PHE A 270 -19.72 2.97 10.91
N VAL A 271 -18.68 3.73 10.57
CA VAL A 271 -18.55 5.18 10.79
C VAL A 271 -17.85 5.78 9.56
N ASP A 272 -18.27 6.97 9.13
CA ASP A 272 -17.64 7.68 8.01
C ASP A 272 -16.12 7.83 8.26
N PRO A 273 -15.25 7.51 7.28
CA PRO A 273 -13.80 7.65 7.43
C PRO A 273 -13.34 9.03 7.95
N ARG A 274 -14.07 10.10 7.63
CA ARG A 274 -13.83 11.48 8.10
C ARG A 274 -14.10 11.65 9.60
N VAL A 275 -15.03 10.89 10.17
CA VAL A 275 -15.31 10.90 11.63
C VAL A 275 -14.25 10.11 12.38
N VAL A 276 -13.75 9.00 11.81
CA VAL A 276 -12.59 8.26 12.36
C VAL A 276 -11.33 9.13 12.33
N GLU A 277 -11.06 9.76 11.18
CA GLU A 277 -9.95 10.70 10.97
C GLU A 277 -10.08 11.94 11.87
N GLY A 278 -11.28 12.50 12.03
CA GLY A 278 -11.58 13.63 12.91
C GLY A 278 -11.36 13.29 14.40
N ARG A 279 -11.84 12.14 14.87
CA ARG A 279 -11.68 11.69 16.26
C ARG A 279 -10.21 11.47 16.63
N LEU A 280 -9.46 10.77 15.80
CA LEU A 280 -8.10 10.32 16.15
C LEU A 280 -7.00 11.26 15.62
N ARG A 281 -7.33 12.18 14.70
CA ARG A 281 -6.38 12.98 13.90
C ARG A 281 -5.28 12.13 13.25
N ALA A 282 -5.62 10.87 12.95
CA ALA A 282 -4.71 9.80 12.60
C ALA A 282 -5.44 8.74 11.76
N ARG A 283 -4.78 8.26 10.69
CA ARG A 283 -5.19 7.08 9.94
C ARG A 283 -4.41 5.89 10.46
N LEU A 284 -4.86 5.37 11.61
CA LEU A 284 -4.27 4.20 12.24
C LEU A 284 -4.35 3.00 11.28
N PHE A 285 -3.23 2.34 11.04
CA PHE A 285 -3.18 1.06 10.36
C PHE A 285 -2.42 0.03 11.22
N VAL A 286 -2.77 -1.23 11.05
CA VAL A 286 -2.20 -2.36 11.78
C VAL A 286 -1.85 -3.48 10.81
N VAL A 287 -0.63 -4.01 10.90
CA VAL A 287 -0.18 -5.21 10.20
C VAL A 287 0.43 -6.16 11.21
N VAL A 288 -0.26 -7.27 11.49
CA VAL A 288 0.26 -8.37 12.32
C VAL A 288 0.62 -9.56 11.44
N ARG A 289 1.83 -10.08 11.65
CA ARG A 289 2.39 -11.25 10.98
C ARG A 289 2.46 -12.44 11.95
N ASP A 290 1.89 -13.56 11.53
CA ASP A 290 2.08 -14.91 12.13
C ASP A 290 1.79 -15.06 13.64
N HIS A 291 1.11 -14.09 14.27
CA HIS A 291 0.96 -13.94 15.72
C HIS A 291 2.29 -13.67 16.48
N GLU A 292 3.31 -13.17 15.78
CA GLU A 292 4.69 -13.00 16.28
C GLU A 292 5.23 -11.57 16.21
N GLU A 293 4.75 -10.76 15.27
CA GLU A 293 5.33 -9.44 14.97
C GLU A 293 4.26 -8.49 14.45
N VAL A 294 4.25 -7.25 14.94
CA VAL A 294 3.29 -6.22 14.56
C VAL A 294 3.97 -4.93 14.13
N VAL A 295 3.39 -4.26 13.13
CA VAL A 295 3.54 -2.83 12.87
C VAL A 295 2.20 -2.15 13.13
N VAL A 296 2.20 -1.17 14.03
CA VAL A 296 1.10 -0.23 14.24
C VAL A 296 1.59 1.13 13.78
N GLY A 297 0.89 1.78 12.85
CA GLY A 297 1.34 3.05 12.29
C GLY A 297 0.23 3.99 11.90
N ASN A 298 0.62 5.17 11.45
CA ASN A 298 -0.24 6.28 11.11
C ASN A 298 0.30 6.99 9.87
N LEU A 299 -0.55 7.15 8.84
CA LEU A 299 -0.27 7.99 7.67
C LEU A 299 -1.30 9.11 7.60
N VAL A 300 -0.97 10.27 8.17
CA VAL A 300 -1.74 11.51 7.98
C VAL A 300 -1.16 12.22 6.75
N GLY A 301 -2.01 12.82 5.91
CA GLY A 301 -1.59 13.53 4.70
C GLY A 301 -0.51 14.58 4.94
N GLU A 302 -0.86 15.70 5.59
CA GLU A 302 0.11 16.77 5.91
C GLU A 302 0.78 16.63 7.31
N GLY A 303 0.56 15.50 8.00
CA GLY A 303 1.05 15.28 9.37
C GLY A 303 2.30 14.41 9.48
N GLU A 304 2.88 14.29 10.68
CA GLU A 304 4.02 13.38 10.90
C GLU A 304 3.57 11.92 10.79
N SER A 305 3.92 11.27 9.68
CA SER A 305 3.76 9.82 9.51
C SER A 305 4.73 9.04 10.39
N TRP A 306 4.22 8.05 11.12
CA TRP A 306 5.00 7.24 12.06
C TRP A 306 4.55 5.78 12.11
N ALA A 307 5.45 4.91 12.54
CA ALA A 307 5.16 3.51 12.87
C ALA A 307 5.86 3.09 14.17
N VAL A 308 5.28 2.11 14.83
CA VAL A 308 5.88 1.31 15.89
C VAL A 308 5.86 -0.14 15.44
N ARG A 309 7.04 -0.74 15.32
CA ARG A 309 7.23 -2.18 15.07
C ARG A 309 7.65 -2.85 16.38
N THR A 310 7.13 -4.04 16.67
CA THR A 310 7.56 -4.83 17.83
C THR A 310 7.23 -6.32 17.68
N ARG A 311 7.88 -7.16 18.49
CA ARG A 311 7.59 -8.58 18.68
C ARG A 311 7.13 -8.90 20.10
N ASP A 312 6.85 -7.86 20.90
CA ASP A 312 6.29 -8.00 22.24
C ASP A 312 4.94 -8.73 22.17
N PRO A 313 4.77 -9.90 22.81
CA PRO A 313 3.55 -10.70 22.68
C PRO A 313 2.28 -9.99 23.17
N ALA A 314 2.39 -9.09 24.16
CA ALA A 314 1.24 -8.34 24.66
C ALA A 314 0.80 -7.27 23.65
N LEU A 315 1.74 -6.56 23.03
CA LEU A 315 1.43 -5.57 21.98
C LEU A 315 0.92 -6.23 20.69
N VAL A 316 1.45 -7.40 20.32
CA VAL A 316 0.92 -8.22 19.21
C VAL A 316 -0.51 -8.67 19.51
N LEU A 317 -0.79 -9.17 20.72
CA LEU A 317 -2.13 -9.60 21.13
C LEU A 317 -3.14 -8.45 21.10
N VAL A 318 -2.81 -7.29 21.68
CA VAL A 318 -3.69 -6.11 21.69
C VAL A 318 -4.01 -5.64 20.26
N ALA A 319 -3.01 -5.63 19.38
CA ALA A 319 -3.19 -5.23 17.99
C ALA A 319 -4.06 -6.24 17.20
N GLU A 320 -3.96 -7.55 17.46
CA GLU A 320 -4.86 -8.52 16.84
C GLU A 320 -6.29 -8.42 17.34
N GLU A 321 -6.50 -8.28 18.66
CA GLU A 321 -7.83 -8.13 19.23
C GLU A 321 -8.51 -6.85 18.73
N TYR A 322 -7.77 -5.75 18.54
CA TYR A 322 -8.26 -4.56 17.85
C TYR A 322 -8.85 -4.90 16.45
N VAL A 323 -8.09 -5.57 15.58
CA VAL A 323 -8.57 -5.95 14.24
C VAL A 323 -9.72 -6.97 14.30
N ARG A 324 -9.72 -7.90 15.27
CA ARG A 324 -10.80 -8.87 15.45
C ARG A 324 -12.11 -8.22 15.89
N HIS A 325 -12.05 -7.21 16.76
CA HIS A 325 -13.24 -6.44 17.15
C HIS A 325 -13.79 -5.64 15.97
N ASP A 326 -12.94 -4.99 15.16
CA ASP A 326 -13.38 -4.31 13.94
C ASP A 326 -14.05 -5.28 12.93
N VAL A 327 -13.55 -6.52 12.80
CA VAL A 327 -14.20 -7.59 12.01
C VAL A 327 -15.59 -7.92 12.55
N VAL A 328 -15.75 -8.10 13.86
CA VAL A 328 -17.05 -8.39 14.48
C VAL A 328 -18.01 -7.22 14.26
N LEU A 329 -17.54 -5.98 14.40
CA LEU A 329 -18.32 -4.77 14.18
C LEU A 329 -18.77 -4.62 12.73
N ALA A 330 -17.90 -4.92 11.76
CA ALA A 330 -18.24 -4.92 10.34
C ALA A 330 -19.31 -5.98 10.01
N GLU A 331 -19.19 -7.21 10.53
CA GLU A 331 -20.19 -8.28 10.32
C GLU A 331 -21.52 -7.93 11.02
N MET A 332 -21.50 -7.33 12.21
CA MET A 332 -22.71 -6.80 12.86
C MET A 332 -23.37 -5.69 12.03
N THR A 333 -22.57 -4.81 11.41
CA THR A 333 -23.06 -3.75 10.52
C THR A 333 -23.77 -4.33 9.30
N LEU A 334 -23.20 -5.37 8.69
CA LEU A 334 -23.82 -6.10 7.58
C LEU A 334 -25.09 -6.85 8.00
N ALA A 335 -25.12 -7.44 9.20
CA ALA A 335 -26.25 -8.25 9.68
C ALA A 335 -27.46 -7.43 10.16
N TYR A 336 -27.22 -6.27 10.79
CA TYR A 336 -28.28 -5.45 11.40
C TYR A 336 -28.63 -4.18 10.61
N GLY A 337 -27.73 -3.72 9.74
CA GLY A 337 -27.83 -2.48 8.96
C GLY A 337 -27.17 -1.29 9.67
N VAL A 338 -26.53 -0.42 8.87
CA VAL A 338 -25.82 0.78 9.36
C VAL A 338 -26.74 1.66 10.20
N ASP A 339 -27.95 1.97 9.73
CA ASP A 339 -28.87 2.91 10.39
C ASP A 339 -29.22 2.51 11.84
N LYS A 340 -29.39 1.21 12.10
CA LYS A 340 -29.70 0.71 13.45
C LYS A 340 -28.51 0.83 14.39
N LEU A 341 -27.30 0.60 13.89
CA LEU A 341 -26.08 0.78 14.67
C LEU A 341 -25.79 2.27 14.90
N THR A 342 -25.99 3.12 13.89
CA THR A 342 -25.89 4.58 14.02
C THR A 342 -26.88 5.12 15.05
N ALA A 343 -28.14 4.68 15.01
CA ALA A 343 -29.14 5.06 16.02
C ALA A 343 -28.77 4.56 17.44
N LEU A 344 -28.14 3.39 17.56
CA LEU A 344 -27.71 2.84 18.86
C LEU A 344 -26.62 3.69 19.52
N TRP A 345 -25.61 4.16 18.77
CA TRP A 345 -24.52 4.94 19.34
C TRP A 345 -24.82 6.45 19.41
N THR A 346 -25.63 7.00 18.49
CA THR A 346 -26.06 8.42 18.58
C THR A 346 -27.13 8.65 19.64
N GLY A 347 -28.05 7.69 19.86
CA GLY A 347 -29.13 7.77 20.85
C GLY A 347 -28.70 7.56 22.30
N ARG A 348 -27.39 7.40 22.57
CA ARG A 348 -26.81 7.16 23.88
C ARG A 348 -25.63 8.09 24.10
N GLU A 349 -25.72 9.00 25.07
CA GLU A 349 -24.72 10.04 25.27
C GLU A 349 -23.31 9.50 25.55
N ASP A 350 -23.21 8.44 26.36
CA ASP A 350 -21.97 7.73 26.67
C ASP A 350 -21.30 7.16 25.41
N LEU A 351 -22.08 6.47 24.56
CA LEU A 351 -21.57 5.93 23.30
C LEU A 351 -21.26 7.02 22.27
N ARG A 352 -22.08 8.08 22.21
CA ARG A 352 -21.88 9.21 21.30
C ARG A 352 -20.56 9.89 21.60
N GLN A 353 -20.30 10.24 22.86
CA GLN A 353 -19.07 10.92 23.27
C GLN A 353 -17.81 10.09 22.99
N MET A 354 -17.85 8.77 23.20
CA MET A 354 -16.74 7.85 22.91
C MET A 354 -16.54 7.61 21.40
N VAL A 355 -17.61 7.58 20.61
CA VAL A 355 -17.54 7.35 19.15
C VAL A 355 -17.11 8.62 18.40
N THR A 356 -17.51 9.81 18.84
CA THR A 356 -17.06 11.09 18.25
C THR A 356 -15.74 11.60 18.83
N GLY A 357 -15.39 11.20 20.05
CA GLY A 357 -14.24 11.74 20.80
C GLY A 357 -14.53 13.02 21.57
N GLU A 358 -15.80 13.42 21.70
CA GLU A 358 -16.23 14.61 22.47
C GLU A 358 -15.68 14.63 23.90
N GLU A 359 -15.56 13.47 24.54
CA GLU A 359 -15.03 13.33 25.91
C GLU A 359 -13.54 13.73 26.04
N VAL A 360 -12.77 13.64 24.94
CA VAL A 360 -11.32 13.95 24.91
C VAL A 360 -11.03 15.28 24.25
N TYR A 361 -11.76 15.64 23.19
CA TYR A 361 -11.45 16.76 22.30
C TYR A 361 -12.50 17.88 22.30
N GLY A 362 -13.63 17.70 23.00
CA GLY A 362 -14.77 18.62 22.97
C GLY A 362 -15.70 18.39 21.76
N ALA A 363 -16.82 19.11 21.75
CA ALA A 363 -17.73 19.11 20.61
C ALA A 363 -17.06 19.76 19.37
N PRO A 364 -17.30 19.23 18.16
CA PRO A 364 -16.74 19.75 16.90
C PRO A 364 -17.28 21.14 16.53
#